data_AF-A0AA37M8V7-F1
#
_entry.id   AF-A0AA37M8V7-F1
#
_cell.length_a   1.000
_cell.length_b   1.000
_cell.length_c   1.000
_cell.angle_alpha   90.00
_cell.angle_beta   90.00
_cell.angle_gamma   90.00
#
_symmetry.space_group_name_H-M   'P 1'
#
loop_
_entity.id
_entity.type
_entity.pdbx_description
1 polymer ?
#
loop_
_entity_poly.entity_id
_entity_poly.type
_entity_poly.pdbx_seq_one_letter_code
_entity_poly.pdbx_strand_id
1 'polypeptide(L)'
;MNLLRRAHGQFRRGREAAVSALHRAAVVASDETGVRIEGSNAYHWVFRSDEAVVHHAAPTRAAAVVHAMMDGHRPAVWISDRYTAQQGHGERHRTCLAHLARDVAYAVEVSDDPVPLRLQLWLGSVFSLAERVTDLAASTLAAKRRTLERRLSEILAVPSQCDLTHALQAKIGRARHQLLVFLDHPGHVAVTNNRCERALRPAVVQRKVTNGYRAMWAAAGEADVRTVVDTARLAGADTFGIILKTIRA
;
A
#
# COMPACT_ATOMS: atom_id res chain seq x y z
N MET A 1 -6.99 33.20 17.16
CA MET A 1 -7.03 31.94 16.38
C MET A 1 -5.71 31.78 15.62
N ASN A 2 -4.97 30.69 15.81
CA ASN A 2 -3.64 30.45 15.22
C ASN A 2 -3.68 30.49 13.68
N LEU A 3 -2.75 31.22 13.05
CA LEU A 3 -2.66 31.40 11.59
C LEU A 3 -2.60 30.05 10.85
N LEU A 4 -1.86 29.08 11.38
CA LEU A 4 -1.74 27.74 10.79
C LEU A 4 -3.07 26.97 10.79
N ARG A 5 -3.86 27.12 11.85
CA ARG A 5 -5.17 26.47 11.97
C ARG A 5 -6.18 27.04 10.96
N ARG A 6 -6.09 28.34 10.65
CA ARG A 6 -6.92 28.96 9.60
C ARG A 6 -6.50 28.52 8.20
N ALA A 7 -5.20 28.54 7.92
CA ALA A 7 -4.66 28.16 6.61
C ALA A 7 -4.97 26.69 6.25
N HIS A 8 -4.94 25.79 7.24
CA HIS A 8 -5.31 24.39 7.03
C HIS A 8 -6.73 24.20 6.50
N GLY A 9 -7.69 25.04 6.94
CA GLY A 9 -9.08 24.95 6.50
C GLY A 9 -9.25 25.03 4.97
N GLN A 10 -8.33 25.71 4.27
CA GLN A 10 -8.37 25.85 2.81
C GLN A 10 -8.09 24.55 2.06
N PHE A 11 -7.41 23.60 2.68
CA PHE A 11 -7.08 22.31 2.06
C PHE A 11 -8.22 21.29 2.15
N ARG A 12 -9.24 21.55 2.99
CA ARG A 12 -10.34 20.60 3.23
C ARG A 12 -11.10 20.24 1.97
N ARG A 13 -11.43 21.23 1.13
CA ARG A 13 -12.15 21.00 -0.13
C ARG A 13 -11.37 20.09 -1.08
N GLY A 14 -10.07 20.31 -1.21
CA GLY A 14 -9.21 19.48 -2.05
C GLY A 14 -9.06 18.06 -1.49
N ARG A 15 -8.98 17.92 -0.16
CA ARG A 15 -9.00 16.62 0.52
C ARG A 15 -10.33 15.88 0.30
N GLU A 16 -11.47 16.54 0.44
CA GLU A 16 -12.79 15.96 0.18
C GLU A 16 -12.95 15.51 -1.28
N ALA A 17 -12.41 16.28 -2.24
CA ALA A 17 -12.37 15.89 -3.65
C ALA A 17 -11.50 14.63 -3.88
N ALA A 18 -10.33 14.55 -3.25
CA ALA A 18 -9.45 13.38 -3.34
C ALA A 18 -10.10 12.13 -2.72
N VAL A 19 -10.78 12.27 -1.58
CA VAL A 19 -11.57 11.19 -0.95
C VAL A 19 -12.71 10.75 -1.88
N SER A 20 -13.42 11.70 -2.49
CA SER A 20 -14.49 11.38 -3.43
C SER A 20 -13.98 10.61 -4.66
N ALA A 21 -12.78 10.94 -5.16
CA ALA A 21 -12.13 10.19 -6.23
C ALA A 21 -11.73 8.77 -5.79
N LEU A 22 -11.24 8.63 -4.55
CA LEU A 22 -10.95 7.33 -3.94
C LEU A 22 -12.20 6.43 -3.86
N HIS A 23 -13.36 7.00 -3.53
CA HIS A 23 -14.66 6.31 -3.46
C HIS A 23 -15.22 5.84 -4.81
N ARG A 24 -14.60 6.22 -5.92
CA ARG A 24 -14.96 5.73 -7.26
C ARG A 24 -13.88 4.85 -7.89
N ALA A 25 -12.73 4.72 -7.23
CA ALA A 25 -11.59 4.01 -7.78
C ALA A 25 -11.82 2.50 -7.78
N ALA A 26 -11.57 1.85 -8.92
CA ALA A 26 -11.61 0.39 -9.03
C ALA A 26 -10.41 -0.28 -8.35
N VAL A 27 -9.27 0.41 -8.28
CA VAL A 27 -8.05 -0.07 -7.62
C VAL A 27 -7.66 0.93 -6.54
N VAL A 28 -7.53 0.45 -5.30
CA VAL A 28 -7.07 1.25 -4.17
C VAL A 28 -5.92 0.55 -3.50
N ALA A 29 -4.87 1.29 -3.22
CA ALA A 29 -3.75 0.87 -2.41
C ALA A 29 -3.76 1.57 -1.05
N SER A 30 -3.33 0.91 0.01
CA SER A 30 -3.23 1.49 1.35
C SER A 30 -1.96 1.05 2.07
N ASP A 31 -1.40 1.95 2.88
CA ASP A 31 -0.30 1.66 3.80
C ASP A 31 -0.37 2.61 5.00
N GLU A 32 0.28 2.24 6.10
CA GLU A 32 0.29 3.04 7.32
C GLU A 32 1.63 3.02 8.05
N THR A 33 1.87 4.06 8.83
CA THR A 33 3.08 4.15 9.65
C THR A 33 2.83 4.86 10.97
N GLY A 34 3.53 4.43 12.03
CA GLY A 34 3.33 4.98 13.37
C GLY A 34 3.78 6.44 13.50
N VAL A 35 3.05 7.24 14.27
CA VAL A 35 3.41 8.62 14.58
C VAL A 35 2.97 8.96 16.00
N ARG A 36 3.65 9.92 16.64
CA ARG A 36 3.27 10.42 17.95
C ARG A 36 2.33 11.61 17.78
N ILE A 37 1.16 11.56 18.39
CA ILE A 37 0.21 12.68 18.41
C ILE A 37 -0.19 12.89 19.87
N GLU A 38 0.03 14.09 20.40
CA GLU A 38 -0.33 14.45 21.78
C GLU A 38 0.25 13.49 22.84
N GLY A 39 1.47 12.99 22.59
CA GLY A 39 2.09 12.03 23.51
C GLY A 39 1.44 10.64 23.49
N SER A 40 0.66 10.30 22.47
CA SER A 40 0.04 8.99 22.26
C SER A 40 0.48 8.35 20.94
N ASN A 41 0.43 7.01 20.88
CA ASN A 41 0.78 6.28 19.66
C ASN A 41 -0.41 6.38 18.72
N ALA A 42 -0.16 6.84 17.51
CA ALA A 42 -1.13 7.04 16.46
C ALA A 42 -0.53 6.59 15.12
N TYR A 43 -1.27 6.75 14.05
CA TYR A 43 -0.91 6.27 12.73
C TYR A 43 -1.19 7.33 11.66
N HIS A 44 -0.24 7.44 10.72
CA HIS A 44 -0.41 8.14 9.47
C HIS A 44 -0.72 7.10 8.40
N TRP A 45 -1.92 7.17 7.85
CA TRP A 45 -2.40 6.34 6.75
C TRP A 45 -2.24 7.07 5.41
N VAL A 46 -1.96 6.30 4.37
CA VAL A 46 -2.11 6.72 2.97
C VAL A 46 -3.05 5.75 2.28
N PHE A 47 -3.99 6.31 1.53
CA PHE A 47 -4.84 5.61 0.57
C PHE A 47 -4.59 6.20 -0.81
N ARG A 48 -4.49 5.37 -1.83
CA ARG A 48 -4.06 5.82 -3.15
C ARG A 48 -4.80 5.10 -4.26
N SER A 49 -5.23 5.86 -5.26
CA SER A 49 -5.67 5.37 -6.57
C SER A 49 -4.77 5.98 -7.67
N ASP A 50 -5.16 5.83 -8.93
CA ASP A 50 -4.49 6.52 -10.03
C ASP A 50 -4.82 8.03 -10.09
N GLU A 51 -5.92 8.44 -9.47
CA GLU A 51 -6.41 9.83 -9.48
C GLU A 51 -6.22 10.57 -8.15
N ALA A 52 -5.99 9.85 -7.04
CA ALA A 52 -5.94 10.46 -5.71
C ALA A 52 -4.87 9.85 -4.81
N VAL A 53 -4.28 10.69 -3.95
CA VAL A 53 -3.46 10.30 -2.80
C VAL A 53 -4.06 10.95 -1.56
N VAL A 54 -4.65 10.17 -0.67
CA VAL A 54 -5.29 10.63 0.56
C VAL A 54 -4.44 10.25 1.76
N HIS A 55 -3.97 11.27 2.47
CA HIS A 55 -3.30 11.12 3.76
C HIS A 55 -4.31 11.27 4.88
N HIS A 56 -4.16 10.49 5.95
CA HIS A 56 -5.07 10.53 7.08
C HIS A 56 -4.37 10.21 8.40
N ALA A 57 -4.50 11.10 9.38
CA ALA A 57 -4.05 10.83 10.74
C ALA A 57 -5.16 10.16 11.54
N ALA A 58 -4.86 9.04 12.21
CA ALA A 58 -5.82 8.27 12.99
C ALA A 58 -5.17 7.76 14.29
N PRO A 59 -5.94 7.59 15.38
CA PRO A 59 -5.40 7.08 16.66
C PRO A 59 -5.06 5.59 16.62
N THR A 60 -5.50 4.86 15.60
CA THR A 60 -5.34 3.41 15.49
C THR A 60 -4.96 2.97 14.09
N ARG A 61 -4.37 1.76 13.99
CA ARG A 61 -4.16 1.04 12.74
C ARG A 61 -5.27 0.02 12.43
N ALA A 62 -6.37 0.03 13.18
CA ALA A 62 -7.45 -0.94 13.05
C ALA A 62 -8.23 -0.78 11.73
N ALA A 63 -8.92 -1.86 11.33
CA ALA A 63 -9.74 -1.91 10.12
C ALA A 63 -10.86 -0.85 10.11
N ALA A 64 -11.30 -0.40 11.29
CA ALA A 64 -12.27 0.68 11.45
C ALA A 64 -11.84 1.98 10.72
N VAL A 65 -10.54 2.27 10.62
CA VAL A 65 -10.05 3.44 9.86
C VAL A 65 -10.30 3.27 8.37
N VAL A 66 -10.06 2.07 7.83
CA VAL A 66 -10.33 1.76 6.43
C VAL A 66 -11.84 1.81 6.16
N HIS A 67 -12.66 1.21 7.02
CA HIS A 67 -14.12 1.27 6.88
C HIS A 67 -14.65 2.71 6.87
N ALA A 68 -14.18 3.55 7.79
CA ALA A 68 -14.57 4.96 7.84
C ALA A 68 -14.04 5.75 6.63
N MET A 69 -12.82 5.48 6.16
CA MET A 69 -12.27 6.15 4.99
C MET A 69 -13.01 5.79 3.71
N MET A 70 -13.35 4.51 3.54
CA MET A 70 -13.96 4.01 2.31
C MET A 70 -15.47 4.21 2.25
N ASP A 71 -16.13 4.46 3.40
CA ASP A 71 -17.55 4.81 3.49
C ASP A 71 -18.48 3.92 2.65
N GLY A 72 -18.30 2.60 2.78
CA GLY A 72 -19.07 1.60 2.03
C GLY A 72 -18.57 1.31 0.62
N HIS A 73 -17.67 2.12 0.04
CA HIS A 73 -17.04 1.80 -1.24
C HIS A 73 -16.14 0.56 -1.12
N ARG A 74 -16.31 -0.38 -2.06
CA ARG A 74 -15.51 -1.59 -2.17
C ARG A 74 -14.84 -1.63 -3.55
N PRO A 75 -13.52 -1.34 -3.65
CA PRO A 75 -12.81 -1.43 -4.93
C PRO A 75 -12.73 -2.86 -5.44
N ALA A 76 -12.62 -3.03 -6.76
CA ALA A 76 -12.37 -4.31 -7.40
C ALA A 76 -11.05 -4.94 -6.89
N VAL A 77 -10.01 -4.13 -6.68
CA VAL A 77 -8.72 -4.59 -6.13
C VAL A 77 -8.23 -3.68 -5.00
N TRP A 78 -8.02 -4.28 -3.83
CA TRP A 78 -7.32 -3.67 -2.70
C TRP A 78 -5.85 -4.10 -2.67
N ILE A 79 -4.92 -3.17 -2.63
CA ILE A 79 -3.47 -3.42 -2.57
C ILE A 79 -2.94 -2.96 -1.22
N SER A 80 -2.36 -3.86 -0.44
CA SER A 80 -1.70 -3.49 0.81
C SER A 80 -0.59 -4.49 1.15
N ASP A 81 0.05 -4.31 2.30
CA ASP A 81 0.80 -5.40 2.91
C ASP A 81 -0.15 -6.51 3.43
N ARG A 82 0.42 -7.43 4.21
CA ARG A 82 -0.29 -8.58 4.78
C ARG A 82 -0.90 -8.35 6.14
N TYR A 83 -0.97 -7.12 6.60
CA TYR A 83 -1.55 -6.85 7.90
C TYR A 83 -3.03 -7.25 7.91
N THR A 84 -3.45 -7.96 8.96
CA THR A 84 -4.81 -8.53 9.04
C THR A 84 -5.89 -7.46 8.92
N ALA A 85 -5.66 -6.27 9.48
CA ALA A 85 -6.64 -5.18 9.42
C ALA A 85 -6.80 -4.58 8.01
N GLN A 86 -5.91 -4.90 7.08
CA GLN A 86 -5.97 -4.49 5.67
C GLN A 86 -6.65 -5.54 4.77
N GLN A 87 -7.03 -6.70 5.32
CA GLN A 87 -7.69 -7.77 4.56
C GLN A 87 -9.20 -7.48 4.38
N GLY A 88 -9.77 -7.89 3.25
CA GLY A 88 -11.22 -7.88 3.03
C GLY A 88 -11.85 -6.57 2.53
N HIS A 89 -11.05 -5.54 2.25
CA HIS A 89 -11.54 -4.21 1.85
C HIS A 89 -11.82 -4.04 0.35
N GLY A 90 -11.48 -5.02 -0.48
CA GLY A 90 -11.81 -5.03 -1.92
C GLY A 90 -12.42 -6.37 -2.34
N GLU A 91 -12.99 -6.45 -3.54
CA GLU A 91 -13.48 -7.72 -4.11
C GLU A 91 -12.35 -8.75 -4.20
N ARG A 92 -11.17 -8.30 -4.66
CA ARG A 92 -9.92 -9.04 -4.57
C ARG A 92 -8.93 -8.29 -3.71
N HIS A 93 -8.12 -9.04 -2.96
CA HIS A 93 -6.98 -8.49 -2.24
C HIS A 93 -5.70 -8.86 -2.97
N ARG A 94 -4.77 -7.91 -3.06
CA ARG A 94 -3.47 -8.07 -3.67
C ARG A 94 -2.38 -7.75 -2.64
N THR A 95 -1.73 -8.79 -2.14
CA THR A 95 -0.68 -8.71 -1.10
C THR A 95 0.62 -8.18 -1.68
N CYS A 96 1.24 -7.15 -1.07
CA CYS A 96 2.56 -6.59 -1.41
C CYS A 96 3.65 -7.67 -1.53
N LEU A 97 4.15 -7.93 -2.75
CA LEU A 97 5.20 -8.95 -2.95
C LEU A 97 6.57 -8.48 -2.48
N ALA A 98 6.82 -7.17 -2.36
CA ALA A 98 8.08 -6.67 -1.82
C ALA A 98 8.26 -7.06 -0.34
N HIS A 99 7.18 -7.02 0.45
CA HIS A 99 7.20 -7.51 1.84
C HIS A 99 7.50 -9.00 1.88
N LEU A 100 6.84 -9.78 1.03
CA LEU A 100 7.08 -11.21 0.97
C LEU A 100 8.51 -11.54 0.51
N ALA A 101 9.03 -10.81 -0.46
CA ALA A 101 10.40 -11.00 -0.95
C ALA A 101 11.45 -10.70 0.12
N ARG A 102 11.21 -9.70 0.99
CA ARG A 102 12.08 -9.43 2.15
C ARG A 102 12.05 -10.58 3.15
N ASP A 103 10.87 -11.10 3.49
CA ASP A 103 10.73 -12.25 4.39
C ASP A 103 11.45 -13.50 3.83
N VAL A 104 11.30 -13.74 2.52
CA VAL A 104 11.96 -14.86 1.82
C VAL A 104 13.48 -14.66 1.79
N ALA A 105 13.97 -13.46 1.46
CA ALA A 105 15.39 -13.16 1.42
C ALA A 105 16.05 -13.36 2.79
N TYR A 106 15.41 -12.88 3.86
CA TYR A 106 15.88 -13.13 5.22
C TYR A 106 15.97 -14.63 5.51
N ALA A 107 14.94 -15.41 5.15
CA ALA A 107 14.97 -16.86 5.35
C ALA A 107 16.07 -17.57 4.55
N VAL A 108 16.41 -17.08 3.35
CA VAL A 108 17.57 -17.57 2.58
C VAL A 108 18.89 -17.27 3.27
N GLU A 109 19.01 -16.13 3.94
CA GLU A 109 20.24 -15.74 4.63
C GLU A 109 20.49 -16.52 5.93
N VAL A 110 19.42 -16.93 6.62
CA VAL A 110 19.52 -17.48 8.00
C VAL A 110 19.17 -18.96 8.11
N SER A 111 18.83 -19.63 7.00
CA SER A 111 18.45 -21.05 6.98
C SER A 111 19.08 -21.78 5.80
N ASP A 112 19.54 -23.01 6.06
CA ASP A 112 20.00 -23.95 5.01
C ASP A 112 18.84 -24.72 4.35
N ASP A 113 17.59 -24.44 4.73
CA ASP A 113 16.44 -25.08 4.12
C ASP A 113 16.32 -24.67 2.63
N PRO A 114 16.08 -25.62 1.70
CA PRO A 114 16.02 -25.31 0.27
C PRO A 114 14.75 -24.55 -0.15
N VAL A 115 13.69 -24.54 0.66
CA VAL A 115 12.40 -23.93 0.30
C VAL A 115 12.48 -22.41 0.14
N PRO A 116 13.08 -21.62 1.06
CA PRO A 116 13.30 -20.18 0.86
C PRO A 116 13.97 -19.84 -0.48
N LEU A 117 15.02 -20.56 -0.88
CA LEU A 117 15.69 -20.32 -2.17
C LEU A 117 14.74 -20.57 -3.34
N ARG A 118 13.95 -21.66 -3.30
CA ARG A 118 12.95 -21.95 -4.34
C ARG A 118 11.87 -20.86 -4.40
N LEU A 119 11.43 -20.34 -3.26
CA LEU A 119 10.50 -19.21 -3.18
C LEU A 119 11.12 -17.93 -3.75
N GLN A 120 12.40 -17.69 -3.51
CA GLN A 120 13.13 -16.54 -4.05
C GLN A 120 13.18 -16.59 -5.58
N LEU A 121 13.52 -17.74 -6.15
CA LEU A 121 13.52 -17.97 -7.61
C LEU A 121 12.11 -17.86 -8.21
N TRP A 122 11.09 -18.34 -7.50
CA TRP A 122 9.69 -18.17 -7.89
C TRP A 122 9.31 -16.69 -7.91
N LEU A 123 9.63 -15.91 -6.87
CA LEU A 123 9.40 -14.47 -6.81
C LEU A 123 10.12 -13.73 -7.93
N GLY A 124 11.37 -14.10 -8.24
CA GLY A 124 12.10 -13.54 -9.38
C GLY A 124 11.37 -13.76 -10.70
N SER A 125 10.78 -14.95 -10.90
CA SER A 125 9.94 -15.25 -12.07
C SER A 125 8.67 -14.39 -12.11
N VAL A 126 8.05 -14.13 -10.94
CA VAL A 126 6.86 -13.27 -10.84
C VAL A 126 7.19 -11.81 -11.15
N PHE A 127 8.29 -11.28 -10.62
CA PHE A 127 8.73 -9.91 -10.90
C PHE A 127 9.10 -9.71 -12.37
N SER A 128 9.84 -10.66 -12.96
CA SER A 128 10.16 -10.62 -14.40
C SER A 128 8.90 -10.67 -15.28
N LEU A 129 7.88 -11.44 -14.88
CA LEU A 129 6.59 -11.42 -15.57
C LEU A 129 5.87 -10.08 -15.42
N ALA A 130 5.92 -9.47 -14.23
CA ALA A 130 5.30 -8.18 -13.97
C ALA A 130 5.85 -7.05 -14.83
N GLU A 131 7.16 -7.05 -15.10
CA GLU A 131 7.81 -6.06 -15.97
C GLU A 131 7.30 -6.09 -17.42
N ARG A 132 6.82 -7.26 -17.88
CA ARG A 132 6.38 -7.49 -19.26
C ARG A 132 4.88 -7.68 -19.39
N VAL A 133 4.12 -7.45 -18.32
CA VAL A 133 2.71 -7.88 -18.24
C VAL A 133 1.83 -7.20 -19.29
N THR A 134 2.16 -5.98 -19.70
CA THR A 134 1.44 -5.20 -20.71
C THR A 134 1.73 -5.64 -22.15
N ASP A 135 2.84 -6.36 -22.36
CA ASP A 135 3.34 -6.69 -23.70
C ASP A 135 2.95 -8.11 -24.13
N LEU A 136 2.27 -8.85 -23.25
CA LEU A 136 1.94 -10.26 -23.44
C LEU A 136 0.45 -10.43 -23.73
N ALA A 137 0.14 -11.30 -24.70
CA ALA A 137 -1.22 -11.72 -24.97
C ALA A 137 -1.87 -12.38 -23.74
N ALA A 138 -3.19 -12.21 -23.60
CA ALA A 138 -3.96 -12.77 -22.47
C ALA A 138 -3.79 -14.30 -22.34
N SER A 139 -3.72 -15.03 -23.45
CA SER A 139 -3.47 -16.48 -23.46
C SER A 139 -2.10 -16.85 -22.88
N THR A 140 -1.07 -16.05 -23.19
CA THR A 140 0.29 -16.20 -22.65
C THR A 140 0.31 -15.91 -21.15
N LEU A 141 -0.37 -14.85 -20.70
CA LEU A 141 -0.50 -14.54 -19.27
C LEU A 141 -1.21 -15.68 -18.51
N ALA A 142 -2.28 -16.23 -19.07
CA ALA A 142 -2.99 -17.37 -18.49
C ALA A 142 -2.11 -18.64 -18.40
N ALA A 143 -1.31 -18.93 -19.43
CA ALA A 143 -0.36 -20.05 -19.41
C ALA A 143 0.75 -19.85 -18.36
N LYS A 144 1.29 -18.63 -18.25
CA LYS A 144 2.30 -18.29 -17.24
C LYS A 144 1.73 -18.32 -15.82
N ARG A 145 0.49 -17.84 -15.61
CA ARG A 145 -0.25 -17.97 -14.34
C ARG A 145 -0.30 -19.43 -13.89
N ARG A 146 -0.79 -20.34 -14.74
CA ARG A 146 -0.89 -21.78 -14.41
C ARG A 146 0.46 -22.37 -14.03
N THR A 147 1.51 -22.00 -14.77
CA THR A 147 2.88 -22.45 -14.47
C THR A 147 3.37 -21.95 -13.11
N LEU A 148 3.14 -20.67 -12.78
CA LEU A 148 3.54 -20.09 -11.50
C LEU A 148 2.74 -20.68 -10.33
N GLU A 149 1.44 -20.89 -10.49
CA GLU A 149 0.57 -21.50 -9.47
C GLU A 149 0.96 -22.96 -9.19
N ARG A 150 1.26 -23.74 -10.24
CA ARG A 150 1.76 -25.10 -10.10
C ARG A 150 3.10 -25.14 -9.36
N ARG A 151 4.09 -24.35 -9.80
CA ARG A 151 5.40 -24.27 -9.14
C ARG A 151 5.28 -23.83 -7.69
N LEU A 152 4.40 -22.87 -7.39
CA LEU A 152 4.17 -22.44 -6.01
C LEU A 152 3.60 -23.58 -5.18
N SER A 153 2.62 -24.31 -5.70
CA SER A 153 2.00 -25.44 -5.01
C SER A 153 3.03 -26.54 -4.71
N GLU A 154 3.91 -26.84 -5.66
CA GLU A 154 5.03 -27.78 -5.47
C GLU A 154 6.01 -27.32 -4.39
N ILE A 155 6.30 -26.02 -4.30
CA ILE A 155 7.20 -25.47 -3.26
C ILE A 155 6.54 -25.52 -1.88
N LEU A 156 5.25 -25.19 -1.79
CA LEU A 156 4.51 -25.18 -0.53
C LEU A 156 4.22 -26.59 0.02
N ALA A 157 4.28 -27.62 -0.83
CA ALA A 157 4.09 -29.01 -0.43
C ALA A 157 5.36 -29.68 0.13
N VAL A 158 6.53 -29.03 0.00
CA VAL A 158 7.80 -29.57 0.50
C VAL A 158 7.78 -29.53 2.03
N PRO A 159 7.95 -30.66 2.73
CA PRO A 159 8.07 -30.65 4.17
C PRO A 159 9.37 -29.94 4.57
N SER A 160 9.28 -29.10 5.60
CA SER A 160 10.41 -28.39 6.20
C SER A 160 10.46 -28.69 7.69
N GLN A 161 11.65 -28.96 8.21
CA GLN A 161 11.90 -29.06 9.65
C GLN A 161 12.31 -27.71 10.26
N CYS A 162 12.55 -26.70 9.42
CA CYS A 162 12.84 -25.34 9.87
C CYS A 162 11.54 -24.60 10.18
N ASP A 163 11.38 -24.15 11.44
CA ASP A 163 10.21 -23.39 11.89
C ASP A 163 10.00 -22.09 11.12
N LEU A 164 11.08 -21.39 10.77
CA LEU A 164 11.03 -20.16 9.97
C LEU A 164 10.45 -20.43 8.58
N THR A 165 10.94 -21.47 7.91
CA THR A 165 10.45 -21.91 6.60
C THR A 165 9.00 -22.38 6.67
N HIS A 166 8.64 -23.15 7.69
CA HIS A 166 7.26 -23.60 7.89
C HIS A 166 6.30 -22.41 8.09
N ALA A 167 6.70 -21.42 8.90
CA ALA A 167 5.95 -20.19 9.09
C ALA A 167 5.82 -19.39 7.77
N LEU A 168 6.86 -19.36 6.95
CA LEU A 168 6.87 -18.72 5.64
C LEU A 168 5.95 -19.44 4.64
N GLN A 169 5.99 -20.76 4.55
CA GLN A 169 5.07 -21.56 3.73
C GLN A 169 3.62 -21.34 4.16
N ALA A 170 3.33 -21.41 5.46
CA ALA A 170 2.00 -21.19 6.00
C ALA A 170 1.51 -19.76 5.71
N LYS A 171 2.39 -18.77 5.85
CA LYS A 171 2.13 -17.39 5.44
C LYS A 171 1.75 -17.39 3.97
N ILE A 172 2.64 -17.74 3.04
CA ILE A 172 2.40 -17.70 1.60
C ILE A 172 1.13 -18.46 1.18
N GLY A 173 0.93 -19.67 1.73
CA GLY A 173 -0.26 -20.49 1.49
C GLY A 173 -1.57 -19.75 1.78
N ARG A 174 -1.66 -19.01 2.89
CA ARG A 174 -2.85 -18.19 3.22
C ARG A 174 -3.13 -17.07 2.21
N ALA A 175 -2.10 -16.52 1.55
CA ALA A 175 -2.26 -15.45 0.57
C ALA A 175 -2.14 -15.92 -0.89
N ARG A 176 -2.11 -17.24 -1.16
CA ARG A 176 -1.85 -17.79 -2.50
C ARG A 176 -2.69 -17.14 -3.62
N HIS A 177 -3.97 -16.89 -3.33
CA HIS A 177 -4.93 -16.32 -4.28
C HIS A 177 -4.73 -14.81 -4.52
N GLN A 178 -3.90 -14.16 -3.70
CA GLN A 178 -3.65 -12.72 -3.73
C GLN A 178 -2.36 -12.34 -4.47
N LEU A 179 -1.46 -13.32 -4.71
CA LEU A 179 -0.10 -13.03 -5.21
C LEU A 179 -0.08 -12.63 -6.68
N LEU A 180 -0.96 -13.24 -7.48
CA LEU A 180 -0.98 -13.10 -8.94
C LEU A 180 -2.18 -12.29 -9.46
N VAL A 181 -2.92 -11.59 -8.60
CA VAL A 181 -4.09 -10.76 -9.00
C VAL A 181 -3.74 -9.74 -10.07
N PHE A 182 -2.50 -9.24 -10.10
CA PHE A 182 -2.04 -8.27 -11.11
C PHE A 182 -2.11 -8.79 -12.55
N LEU A 183 -2.08 -10.10 -12.77
CA LEU A 183 -2.20 -10.68 -14.11
C LEU A 183 -3.62 -10.54 -14.70
N ASP A 184 -4.63 -10.35 -13.85
CA ASP A 184 -6.01 -10.10 -14.28
C ASP A 184 -6.25 -8.63 -14.64
N HIS A 185 -5.32 -7.75 -14.26
CA HIS A 185 -5.41 -6.31 -14.48
C HIS A 185 -4.06 -5.73 -14.99
N PRO A 186 -3.58 -6.15 -16.18
CA PRO A 186 -2.31 -5.67 -16.74
C PRO A 186 -2.26 -4.15 -16.81
N GLY A 187 -1.16 -3.55 -16.35
CA GLY A 187 -0.98 -2.08 -16.34
C GLY A 187 -1.71 -1.32 -15.23
N HIS A 188 -2.76 -1.90 -14.62
CA HIS A 188 -3.59 -1.22 -13.62
C HIS A 188 -3.30 -1.63 -12.18
N VAL A 189 -2.90 -2.89 -11.94
CA VAL A 189 -2.60 -3.39 -10.59
C VAL A 189 -1.10 -3.60 -10.44
N ALA A 190 -0.48 -2.86 -9.51
CA ALA A 190 0.95 -2.98 -9.25
C ALA A 190 1.31 -4.25 -8.46
N VAL A 191 2.50 -4.80 -8.70
CA VAL A 191 3.03 -5.96 -7.95
C VAL A 191 3.67 -5.61 -6.60
N THR A 192 3.70 -4.34 -6.25
CA THR A 192 4.19 -3.87 -4.94
C THR A 192 3.32 -2.72 -4.48
N ASN A 193 3.35 -2.45 -3.18
CA ASN A 193 2.73 -1.28 -2.58
C ASN A 193 3.69 -0.07 -2.52
N ASN A 194 4.77 -0.09 -3.32
CA ASN A 194 5.84 0.91 -3.26
C ASN A 194 5.34 2.35 -3.47
N ARG A 195 4.19 2.53 -4.14
CA ARG A 195 3.60 3.85 -4.34
C ARG A 195 3.09 4.46 -3.02
N CYS A 196 2.42 3.68 -2.18
CA CYS A 196 2.00 4.13 -0.84
C CYS A 196 3.21 4.28 0.09
N GLU A 197 4.15 3.33 0.07
CA GLU A 197 5.40 3.45 0.84
C GLU A 197 6.15 4.75 0.50
N ARG A 198 6.26 5.10 -0.79
CA ARG A 198 6.87 6.37 -1.23
C ARG A 198 6.11 7.60 -0.77
N ALA A 199 4.77 7.59 -0.81
CA ALA A 199 3.95 8.69 -0.31
C ALA A 199 4.08 8.88 1.22
N LEU A 200 4.33 7.81 1.97
CA LEU A 200 4.57 7.88 3.40
C LEU A 200 5.96 8.41 3.78
N ARG A 201 6.99 8.21 2.93
CA ARG A 201 8.39 8.58 3.25
C ARG A 201 8.56 10.02 3.73
N PRO A 202 7.98 11.05 3.09
CA PRO A 202 8.07 12.42 3.58
C PRO A 202 7.55 12.61 5.01
N ALA A 203 6.43 11.97 5.37
CA ALA A 203 5.88 12.01 6.73
C ALA A 203 6.78 11.24 7.72
N VAL A 204 7.37 10.11 7.30
CA VAL A 204 8.36 9.36 8.08
C VAL A 204 9.60 10.20 8.38
N VAL A 205 10.10 10.97 7.40
CA VAL A 205 11.25 11.86 7.59
C VAL A 205 10.88 13.01 8.52
N GLN A 206 9.74 13.67 8.27
CA GLN A 206 9.25 14.78 9.10
C GLN A 206 9.14 14.37 10.56
N ARG A 207 8.50 13.24 10.88
CA ARG A 207 8.30 12.83 12.28
C ARG A 207 9.62 12.54 13.01
N LYS A 208 10.69 12.14 12.31
CA LYS A 208 12.01 11.92 12.92
C LYS A 208 12.63 13.24 13.39
N VAL A 209 12.29 14.35 12.73
CA VAL A 209 12.76 15.69 13.07
C VAL A 209 11.83 16.36 14.10
N THR A 210 10.51 16.27 13.91
CA THR A 210 9.53 16.97 14.77
C THR A 210 9.14 16.19 16.02
N ASN A 211 9.52 14.91 16.10
CA ASN A 211 9.05 13.95 17.11
C ASN A 211 7.51 13.83 17.17
N GLY A 212 6.85 13.96 16.01
CA GLY A 212 5.39 13.86 15.87
C GLY A 212 4.68 15.21 15.97
N TYR A 213 3.43 15.18 16.45
CA TYR A 213 2.53 16.34 16.54
C TYR A 213 2.09 16.58 17.98
N ARG A 214 2.00 17.87 18.35
CA ARG A 214 1.50 18.30 19.66
C ARG A 214 -0.02 18.43 19.75
N ALA A 215 -0.72 18.29 18.62
CA ALA A 215 -2.17 18.35 18.57
C ALA A 215 -2.73 17.53 17.39
N MET A 216 -3.87 16.86 17.58
CA MET A 216 -4.51 16.09 16.50
C MET A 216 -4.89 16.98 15.30
N TRP A 217 -5.36 18.20 15.55
CA TRP A 217 -5.70 19.13 14.46
C TRP A 217 -4.48 19.47 13.58
N ALA A 218 -3.27 19.44 14.12
CA ALA A 218 -2.05 19.71 13.34
C ALA A 218 -1.63 18.50 12.49
N ALA A 219 -1.88 17.27 12.99
CA ALA A 219 -1.65 16.04 12.22
C ALA A 219 -2.67 15.92 11.06
N ALA A 220 -3.95 16.17 11.33
CA ALA A 220 -4.97 16.31 10.29
C ALA A 220 -4.63 17.47 9.33
N GLY A 221 -4.20 18.58 9.93
CA GLY A 221 -3.46 19.71 9.36
C GLY A 221 -2.63 19.36 8.13
N GLU A 222 -1.54 18.68 8.45
CA GLU A 222 -0.54 18.22 7.53
C GLU A 222 -1.09 17.18 6.54
N ALA A 223 -1.95 16.28 7.00
CA ALA A 223 -2.53 15.25 6.15
C ALA A 223 -3.35 15.85 5.00
N ASP A 224 -4.13 16.90 5.23
CA ASP A 224 -4.91 17.55 4.16
C ASP A 224 -3.99 18.27 3.16
N VAL A 225 -2.95 18.96 3.65
CA VAL A 225 -1.96 19.61 2.78
C VAL A 225 -1.30 18.57 1.87
N ARG A 226 -0.82 17.45 2.46
CA ARG A 226 -0.20 16.36 1.70
C ARG A 226 -1.18 15.73 0.71
N THR A 227 -2.44 15.55 1.11
CA THR A 227 -3.49 15.02 0.24
C THR A 227 -3.65 15.88 -1.01
N VAL A 228 -3.80 17.20 -0.85
CA VAL A 228 -3.97 18.12 -1.98
C VAL A 228 -2.72 18.16 -2.86
N VAL A 229 -1.54 18.27 -2.24
CA VAL A 229 -0.25 18.34 -2.96
C VAL A 229 0.02 17.05 -3.73
N ASP A 230 0.01 15.89 -3.05
CA ASP A 230 0.39 14.63 -3.69
C ASP A 230 -0.66 14.14 -4.69
N THR A 231 -1.94 14.48 -4.50
CA THR A 231 -2.97 14.30 -5.53
C THR A 231 -2.68 15.17 -6.77
N ALA A 232 -2.43 16.47 -6.60
CA ALA A 232 -2.14 17.36 -7.72
C ALA A 232 -0.85 16.95 -8.49
N ARG A 233 0.14 16.39 -7.79
CA ARG A 233 1.37 15.87 -8.39
C ARG A 233 1.14 14.65 -9.28
N LEU A 234 0.06 13.89 -9.10
CA LEU A 234 -0.29 12.82 -10.04
C LEU A 234 -0.54 13.38 -11.45
N ALA A 235 -1.08 14.60 -11.55
CA ALA A 235 -1.29 15.33 -12.80
C ALA A 235 -0.10 16.22 -13.21
N GLY A 236 1.07 16.08 -12.56
CA GLY A 236 2.28 16.84 -12.89
C GLY A 236 2.33 18.28 -12.35
N ALA A 237 1.45 18.65 -11.40
CA ALA A 237 1.45 19.99 -10.83
C ALA A 237 2.69 20.29 -9.98
N ASP A 238 3.14 21.55 -10.01
CA ASP A 238 4.16 22.07 -9.11
C ASP A 238 3.63 22.24 -7.67
N THR A 239 4.47 21.89 -6.69
CA THR A 239 4.11 21.88 -5.26
C THR A 239 3.92 23.30 -4.71
N PHE A 240 4.77 24.25 -5.08
CA PHE A 240 4.62 25.62 -4.59
C PHE A 240 3.39 26.28 -5.18
N GLY A 241 3.17 26.11 -6.48
CA GLY A 241 2.00 26.62 -7.19
C GLY A 241 0.68 26.11 -6.60
N ILE A 242 0.57 24.81 -6.29
CA ILE A 242 -0.67 24.27 -5.72
C ILE A 242 -0.94 24.78 -4.30
N ILE A 243 0.09 24.88 -3.46
CA ILE A 243 -0.05 25.41 -2.09
C ILE A 243 -0.49 26.88 -2.15
N LEU A 244 0.18 27.69 -2.98
CA LEU A 244 -0.13 29.11 -3.13
C LEU A 244 -1.56 29.33 -3.65
N LYS A 245 -1.97 28.55 -4.67
CA LYS A 245 -3.32 28.58 -5.21
C LYS A 245 -4.37 28.22 -4.15
N THR A 246 -4.10 27.19 -3.35
CA THR A 246 -5.06 26.69 -2.35
C THR A 246 -5.24 27.68 -1.21
N ILE A 247 -4.16 28.30 -0.72
CA ILE A 247 -4.24 29.26 0.41
C ILE A 247 -4.89 30.59 -0.02
N ARG A 248 -4.87 30.92 -1.31
CA ARG A 248 -5.46 32.16 -1.87
C ARG A 248 -6.92 32.01 -2.33
N ALA A 249 -7.44 30.78 -2.39
CA ALA A 249 -8.82 30.49 -2.78
C ALA A 249 -9.80 30.84 -1.65
#